data_AF-A0A4Y9RR35-F1
#
_entry.id   AF-A0A4Y9RR35-F1
#
_cell.length_a   1.000
_cell.length_b   1.000
_cell.length_c   1.000
_cell.angle_alpha   90.00
_cell.angle_beta   90.00
_cell.angle_gamma   90.00
#
_symmetry.space_group_name_H-M   'P 1'
#
loop_
_entity.id
_entity.type
_entity.pdbx_description
1 polymer ?
#
loop_
_entity_poly.entity_id
_entity_poly.type
_entity_poly.pdbx_seq_one_letter_code
_entity_poly.pdbx_strand_id
1 'polypeptide(L)'
;MSDPIRVFGREERLAKAHREGTHRACSPGETVARFRPLGTRIGLTRLANVTGLDVVGLPVWVAIRPNARGLSTSQGKGLTHDAAKASALMESIETWHAEHVEQPVIIDSAWSLGQRANIIEVDGLSHYADAPPRPDLPLAWVEGYDLLQDRPCHVPLECVSTNYVVPARGAPAPTFVQSSNGLAGGNHVLEAITHALAELIERDAVALSADDLRRLDSKRRVDPATVRDPACREVLGYLERAHVEVALFDLTSDLGIPVYGCSIVDADGALRWRTLPPFNGYGCHLTPGIALLRAINEAVQSRLTWISGSRDDISMAEYRRGGNAEDLARFRARLDAQPPSLDFADRASLATDSFEGDISVMLDALRRAGIHNAVVIDLSRQDIGVPVVKVVVPRLAAPTPLIRGRAIHLPPRGTAA
;
A
#
# COMPACT_ATOMS: atom_id res chain seq x y z
N MET A 1 28.76 -0.52 -7.85
CA MET A 1 27.49 -1.14 -8.32
C MET A 1 27.00 -2.01 -7.17
N SER A 2 25.72 -1.92 -6.81
CA SER A 2 25.14 -2.77 -5.75
C SER A 2 25.20 -4.24 -6.14
N ASP A 3 25.13 -5.16 -5.18
CA ASP A 3 25.03 -6.59 -5.47
C ASP A 3 23.66 -6.92 -6.11
N PRO A 4 23.57 -7.96 -6.96
CA PRO A 4 22.30 -8.33 -7.57
C PRO A 4 21.36 -8.88 -6.50
N ILE A 5 20.05 -8.75 -6.70
CA ILE A 5 19.06 -9.43 -5.84
C ILE A 5 18.84 -10.82 -6.39
N ARG A 6 19.10 -11.85 -5.57
CA ARG A 6 18.75 -13.22 -5.89
C ARG A 6 17.30 -13.47 -5.54
N VAL A 7 16.49 -13.84 -6.54
CA VAL A 7 15.07 -14.16 -6.34
C VAL A 7 14.62 -15.15 -7.41
N PHE A 8 13.80 -16.13 -7.04
CA PHE A 8 13.27 -17.16 -7.96
C PHE A 8 14.36 -17.88 -8.78
N GLY A 9 15.52 -18.13 -8.16
CA GLY A 9 16.65 -18.81 -8.79
C GLY A 9 17.41 -17.97 -9.82
N ARG A 10 17.20 -16.65 -9.85
CA ARG A 10 17.87 -15.72 -10.77
C ARG A 10 18.55 -14.60 -10.00
N GLU A 11 19.63 -14.08 -10.57
CA GLU A 11 20.26 -12.84 -10.12
C GLU A 11 19.73 -11.69 -10.99
N GLU A 12 19.08 -10.72 -10.34
CA GLU A 12 18.35 -9.66 -11.03
C GLU A 12 19.01 -8.30 -10.78
N ARG A 13 19.02 -7.47 -11.82
CA ARG A 13 19.52 -6.08 -11.80
C ARG A 13 18.65 -5.20 -12.69
N LEU A 14 18.32 -4.00 -12.24
CA LEU A 14 17.48 -3.10 -13.00
C LEU A 14 17.76 -1.63 -12.67
N ALA A 15 18.22 -0.88 -13.67
CA ALA A 15 18.34 0.58 -13.58
C ALA A 15 16.96 1.26 -13.71
N LYS A 16 16.84 2.44 -13.09
CA LYS A 16 15.62 3.27 -13.18
C LYS A 16 15.64 4.09 -14.46
N ALA A 17 14.66 3.89 -15.34
CA ALA A 17 14.55 4.60 -16.62
C ALA A 17 13.60 5.80 -16.56
N HIS A 18 12.60 5.77 -15.68
CA HIS A 18 11.64 6.86 -15.48
C HIS A 18 11.70 7.34 -14.03
N ARG A 19 11.84 8.66 -13.83
CA ARG A 19 12.04 9.27 -12.51
C ARG A 19 11.11 10.46 -12.19
N GLU A 20 10.23 10.82 -13.12
CA GLU A 20 9.34 11.96 -12.98
C GLU A 20 8.14 11.59 -12.10
N GLY A 21 8.05 12.17 -10.91
CA GLY A 21 6.99 11.88 -9.92
C GLY A 21 7.01 10.47 -9.33
N THR A 22 7.77 9.53 -9.89
CA THR A 22 7.95 8.16 -9.41
C THR A 22 9.19 7.51 -10.04
N HIS A 23 9.72 6.44 -9.45
CA HIS A 23 10.80 5.64 -10.03
C HIS A 23 10.24 4.35 -10.66
N ARG A 24 10.44 4.17 -11.97
CA ARG A 24 9.95 3.02 -12.77
C ARG A 24 10.98 2.57 -13.83
N ALA A 25 10.84 1.34 -14.30
CA ALA A 25 11.67 0.76 -15.36
C ALA A 25 11.31 1.26 -16.77
N CYS A 26 10.11 1.82 -16.94
CA CYS A 26 9.67 2.52 -18.15
C CYS A 26 8.63 3.59 -17.80
N SER A 27 8.20 4.37 -18.79
CA SER A 27 7.17 5.39 -18.57
C SER A 27 5.79 4.75 -18.30
N PRO A 28 4.89 5.44 -17.56
CA PRO A 28 3.54 4.94 -17.35
C PRO A 28 2.75 4.69 -18.64
N GLY A 29 2.98 5.50 -19.68
CA GLY A 29 2.36 5.31 -21.00
C GLY A 29 2.75 3.99 -21.65
N GLU A 30 4.04 3.61 -21.56
CA GLU A 30 4.53 2.31 -22.03
C GLU A 30 3.94 1.14 -21.23
N THR A 31 3.84 1.27 -19.90
CA THR A 31 3.17 0.28 -19.05
C THR A 31 1.71 0.08 -19.47
N VAL A 32 0.95 1.15 -19.68
CA VAL A 32 -0.43 1.08 -20.17
C VAL A 32 -0.50 0.41 -21.53
N ALA A 33 0.35 0.83 -22.49
CA ALA A 33 0.36 0.25 -23.83
C ALA A 33 0.66 -1.26 -23.79
N ARG A 34 1.56 -1.68 -22.92
CA ARG A 34 1.98 -3.07 -22.75
C ARG A 34 0.89 -3.95 -22.13
N PHE A 35 0.25 -3.49 -21.05
CA PHE A 35 -0.60 -4.35 -20.23
C PHE A 35 -2.11 -4.16 -20.43
N ARG A 36 -2.56 -3.03 -20.98
CA ARG A 36 -3.98 -2.82 -21.29
C ARG A 36 -4.58 -3.92 -22.19
N PRO A 37 -3.88 -4.44 -23.22
CA PRO A 37 -4.40 -5.53 -24.05
C PRO A 37 -4.74 -6.82 -23.27
N LEU A 38 -4.16 -7.01 -22.09
CA LEU A 38 -4.43 -8.16 -21.22
C LEU A 38 -5.77 -8.06 -20.47
N GLY A 39 -6.40 -6.87 -20.50
CA GLY A 39 -7.59 -6.57 -19.71
C GLY A 39 -8.72 -7.60 -19.83
N THR A 40 -9.03 -8.06 -21.05
CA THR A 40 -10.10 -9.05 -21.28
C THR A 40 -9.82 -10.38 -20.59
N ARG A 41 -8.55 -10.79 -20.49
CA ARG A 41 -8.13 -12.06 -19.87
C ARG A 41 -8.29 -12.05 -18.36
N ILE A 42 -8.16 -10.88 -17.75
CA ILE A 42 -8.35 -10.70 -16.30
C ILE A 42 -9.77 -10.25 -15.94
N GLY A 43 -10.68 -10.15 -16.92
CA GLY A 43 -12.06 -9.70 -16.71
C GLY A 43 -12.21 -8.18 -16.49
N LEU A 44 -11.22 -7.38 -16.91
CA LEU A 44 -11.29 -5.92 -16.90
C LEU A 44 -12.24 -5.44 -17.98
N THR A 45 -13.36 -4.84 -17.58
CA THR A 45 -14.39 -4.35 -18.50
C THR A 45 -14.25 -2.87 -18.81
N ARG A 46 -13.57 -2.11 -17.94
CA ARG A 46 -13.41 -0.66 -18.09
C ARG A 46 -12.17 -0.13 -17.40
N LEU A 47 -11.52 0.84 -18.04
CA LEU A 47 -10.65 1.84 -17.43
C LEU A 47 -11.34 3.19 -17.60
N ALA A 48 -11.81 3.80 -16.51
CA ALA A 48 -12.60 5.03 -16.53
C ALA A 48 -11.81 6.20 -15.95
N ASN A 49 -11.80 7.33 -16.65
CA ASN A 49 -11.36 8.60 -16.09
C ASN A 49 -12.50 9.19 -15.24
N VAL A 50 -12.25 9.37 -13.96
CA VAL A 50 -13.24 9.93 -13.01
C VAL A 50 -12.88 11.34 -12.54
N THR A 51 -11.75 11.88 -13.00
CA THR A 51 -11.17 13.17 -12.57
C THR A 51 -12.19 14.31 -12.52
N GLY A 52 -13.06 14.40 -13.53
CA GLY A 52 -14.05 15.47 -13.65
C GLY A 52 -15.21 15.41 -12.66
N LEU A 53 -15.26 14.42 -11.76
CA LEU A 53 -16.27 14.34 -10.71
C LEU A 53 -15.93 15.20 -9.48
N ASP A 54 -14.67 15.63 -9.32
CA ASP A 54 -14.24 16.52 -8.24
C ASP A 54 -13.67 17.83 -8.77
N VAL A 55 -13.69 18.84 -7.91
CA VAL A 55 -13.25 20.21 -8.23
C VAL A 55 -11.73 20.37 -8.19
N VAL A 56 -11.00 19.41 -7.61
CA VAL A 56 -9.54 19.44 -7.49
C VAL A 56 -8.85 19.29 -8.85
N GLY A 57 -9.40 18.49 -9.77
CA GLY A 57 -8.89 18.34 -11.14
C GLY A 57 -7.61 17.51 -11.30
N LEU A 58 -7.17 16.79 -10.26
CA LEU A 58 -6.02 15.89 -10.31
C LEU A 58 -6.39 14.53 -10.97
N PRO A 59 -5.54 13.95 -11.83
CA PRO A 59 -5.84 12.71 -12.52
C PRO A 59 -6.12 11.53 -11.59
N VAL A 60 -7.32 10.98 -11.72
CA VAL A 60 -7.71 9.71 -11.07
C VAL A 60 -8.48 8.85 -12.05
N TRP A 61 -8.14 7.56 -12.05
CA TRP A 61 -8.76 6.54 -12.91
C TRP A 61 -9.28 5.38 -12.07
N VAL A 62 -10.24 4.65 -12.61
CA VAL A 62 -10.80 3.43 -12.01
C VAL A 62 -10.72 2.28 -13.00
N ALA A 63 -10.17 1.15 -12.56
CA ALA A 63 -10.24 -0.12 -13.26
C ALA A 63 -11.38 -0.97 -12.70
N ILE A 64 -12.23 -1.53 -13.57
CA ILE A 64 -13.45 -2.23 -13.17
C ILE A 64 -13.38 -3.70 -13.62
N ARG A 65 -13.41 -4.62 -12.65
CA ARG A 65 -13.50 -6.07 -12.80
C ARG A 65 -14.74 -6.57 -12.04
N PRO A 66 -15.94 -6.60 -12.67
CA PRO A 66 -17.19 -6.89 -11.97
C PRO A 66 -17.26 -8.25 -11.27
N ASN A 67 -16.49 -9.23 -11.75
CA ASN A 67 -16.41 -10.59 -11.18
C ASN A 67 -15.10 -10.81 -10.40
N ALA A 68 -14.50 -9.74 -9.85
CA ALA A 68 -13.37 -9.88 -8.94
C ALA A 68 -13.76 -10.72 -7.72
N ARG A 69 -12.79 -11.44 -7.15
CA ARG A 69 -12.99 -12.21 -5.91
C ARG A 69 -12.80 -11.35 -4.67
N GLY A 70 -12.28 -10.13 -4.82
CA GLY A 70 -12.27 -9.07 -3.83
C GLY A 70 -13.12 -7.86 -4.23
N LEU A 71 -12.48 -6.70 -4.38
CA LEU A 71 -13.18 -5.47 -4.77
C LEU A 71 -13.37 -5.42 -6.29
N SER A 72 -14.56 -5.01 -6.74
CA SER A 72 -14.84 -4.88 -8.18
C SER A 72 -14.10 -3.71 -8.84
N THR A 73 -13.58 -2.78 -8.05
CA THR A 73 -12.89 -1.59 -8.54
C THR A 73 -11.52 -1.40 -7.91
N SER A 74 -10.53 -1.06 -8.74
CA SER A 74 -9.18 -0.66 -8.34
C SER A 74 -8.95 0.79 -8.74
N GLN A 75 -8.32 1.56 -7.87
CA GLN A 75 -8.21 3.02 -8.03
C GLN A 75 -6.81 3.37 -8.52
N GLY A 76 -6.68 4.46 -9.27
CA GLY A 76 -5.40 4.87 -9.81
C GLY A 76 -5.21 6.36 -9.71
N LYS A 77 -4.00 6.76 -9.34
CA LYS A 77 -3.63 8.14 -9.02
C LYS A 77 -2.27 8.49 -9.62
N GLY A 78 -2.05 9.77 -9.92
CA GLY A 78 -0.77 10.25 -10.42
C GLY A 78 -0.86 11.67 -11.00
N LEU A 79 0.31 12.27 -11.27
CA LEU A 79 0.41 13.62 -11.84
C LEU A 79 -0.19 13.74 -13.24
N THR A 80 -0.15 12.66 -14.02
CA THR A 80 -0.65 12.61 -15.39
C THR A 80 -1.74 11.55 -15.53
N HIS A 81 -2.58 11.69 -16.55
CA HIS A 81 -3.59 10.65 -16.83
C HIS A 81 -2.97 9.29 -17.16
N ASP A 82 -1.78 9.23 -17.74
CA ASP A 82 -1.11 7.95 -17.99
C ASP A 82 -0.57 7.33 -16.72
N ALA A 83 -0.02 8.13 -15.78
CA ALA A 83 0.37 7.65 -14.45
C ALA A 83 -0.83 7.10 -13.67
N ALA A 84 -1.93 7.87 -13.60
CA ALA A 84 -3.14 7.45 -12.90
C ALA A 84 -3.79 6.21 -13.54
N LYS A 85 -3.81 6.13 -14.88
CA LYS A 85 -4.34 4.98 -15.61
C LYS A 85 -3.46 3.73 -15.43
N ALA A 86 -2.13 3.88 -15.46
CA ALA A 86 -1.19 2.79 -15.17
C ALA A 86 -1.40 2.27 -13.75
N SER A 87 -1.55 3.16 -12.77
CA SER A 87 -1.82 2.81 -11.37
C SER A 87 -3.10 1.96 -11.24
N ALA A 88 -4.23 2.41 -11.80
CA ALA A 88 -5.50 1.67 -11.74
C ALA A 88 -5.41 0.29 -12.42
N LEU A 89 -4.77 0.25 -13.60
CA LEU A 89 -4.59 -0.97 -14.36
C LEU A 89 -3.72 -1.98 -13.61
N MET A 90 -2.58 -1.54 -13.08
CA MET A 90 -1.63 -2.41 -12.37
C MET A 90 -2.23 -2.93 -11.06
N GLU A 91 -2.90 -2.10 -10.27
CA GLU A 91 -3.59 -2.54 -9.05
C GLU A 91 -4.65 -3.63 -9.35
N SER A 92 -5.35 -3.49 -10.49
CA SER A 92 -6.33 -4.48 -10.94
C SER A 92 -5.70 -5.81 -11.38
N ILE A 93 -4.55 -5.74 -12.07
CA ILE A 93 -3.75 -6.91 -12.48
C ILE A 93 -3.18 -7.61 -11.24
N GLU A 94 -2.60 -6.86 -10.31
CA GLU A 94 -2.05 -7.35 -9.05
C GLU A 94 -3.08 -8.15 -8.28
N THR A 95 -4.24 -7.53 -8.05
CA THR A 95 -5.37 -8.16 -7.35
C THR A 95 -5.82 -9.43 -8.07
N TRP A 96 -5.89 -9.43 -9.42
CA TRP A 96 -6.26 -10.64 -10.17
C TRP A 96 -5.32 -11.81 -9.88
N HIS A 97 -4.00 -11.58 -9.83
CA HIS A 97 -3.03 -12.64 -9.56
C HIS A 97 -3.17 -13.17 -8.12
N ALA A 98 -3.34 -12.29 -7.13
CA ALA A 98 -3.53 -12.71 -5.73
C ALA A 98 -4.89 -13.39 -5.45
N GLU A 99 -5.88 -13.19 -6.32
CA GLU A 99 -7.15 -13.92 -6.31
C GLU A 99 -7.04 -15.33 -6.92
N HIS A 100 -6.02 -15.59 -7.73
CA HIS A 100 -5.84 -16.81 -8.55
C HIS A 100 -4.46 -17.44 -8.32
N VAL A 101 -4.04 -17.53 -7.05
CA VAL A 101 -2.78 -18.18 -6.66
C VAL A 101 -2.77 -19.65 -7.11
N GLU A 102 -1.79 -20.01 -7.95
CA GLU A 102 -1.56 -21.38 -8.45
C GLU A 102 -0.25 -22.00 -7.95
N GLN A 103 0.37 -21.41 -6.93
CA GLN A 103 1.58 -21.95 -6.33
C GLN A 103 1.33 -23.34 -5.71
N PRO A 104 2.30 -24.26 -5.77
CA PRO A 104 2.20 -25.54 -5.07
C PRO A 104 1.93 -25.33 -3.57
N VAL A 105 0.93 -26.06 -3.04
CA VAL A 105 0.50 -25.95 -1.65
C VAL A 105 0.90 -27.21 -0.88
N ILE A 106 1.51 -27.00 0.29
CA ILE A 106 1.75 -28.04 1.29
C ILE A 106 0.74 -27.86 2.43
N ILE A 107 0.05 -28.92 2.84
CA ILE A 107 -0.78 -28.91 4.05
C ILE A 107 -0.01 -29.59 5.17
N ASP A 108 0.37 -28.84 6.20
CA ASP A 108 1.13 -29.35 7.34
C ASP A 108 1.00 -28.38 8.53
N SER A 109 1.34 -28.81 9.74
CA SER A 109 1.41 -27.91 10.89
C SER A 109 2.71 -27.11 10.90
N ALA A 110 2.72 -25.93 11.52
CA ALA A 110 3.94 -25.13 11.63
C ALA A 110 5.05 -25.90 12.37
N TRP A 111 4.69 -26.67 13.40
CA TRP A 111 5.61 -27.50 14.17
C TRP A 111 6.28 -28.57 13.31
N SER A 112 5.50 -29.33 12.54
CA SER A 112 5.99 -30.44 11.71
C SER A 112 6.78 -29.94 10.50
N LEU A 113 6.25 -28.94 9.77
CA LEU A 113 6.94 -28.36 8.62
C LEU A 113 8.26 -27.70 9.03
N GLY A 114 8.27 -27.00 10.17
CA GLY A 114 9.46 -26.34 10.71
C GLY A 114 10.61 -27.28 11.07
N GLN A 115 10.36 -28.60 11.27
CA GLN A 115 11.44 -29.58 11.48
C GLN A 115 12.22 -29.92 10.21
N ARG A 116 11.64 -29.67 9.02
CA ARG A 116 12.16 -30.14 7.73
C ARG A 116 12.32 -29.07 6.66
N ALA A 117 11.76 -27.88 6.88
CA ALA A 117 11.85 -26.75 5.98
C ALA A 117 11.94 -25.44 6.75
N ASN A 118 12.50 -24.41 6.11
CA ASN A 118 12.44 -23.04 6.63
C ASN A 118 11.00 -22.53 6.50
N ILE A 119 10.44 -22.07 7.61
CA ILE A 119 9.13 -21.42 7.67
C ILE A 119 9.29 -20.00 8.18
N ILE A 120 8.38 -19.12 7.79
CA ILE A 120 8.35 -17.74 8.24
C ILE A 120 8.11 -17.67 9.76
N GLU A 121 8.54 -16.59 10.41
CA GLU A 121 8.23 -16.34 11.83
C GLU A 121 6.71 -16.17 12.04
N VAL A 122 6.04 -17.27 12.37
CA VAL A 122 4.57 -17.35 12.48
C VAL A 122 4.00 -16.41 13.54
N ASP A 123 4.67 -16.33 14.70
CA ASP A 123 4.23 -15.47 15.81
C ASP A 123 4.40 -13.97 15.48
N GLY A 124 5.21 -13.66 14.48
CA GLY A 124 5.37 -12.31 13.94
C GLY A 124 4.32 -11.95 12.88
N LEU A 125 3.35 -12.80 12.57
CA LEU A 125 2.29 -12.50 11.60
C LEU A 125 1.03 -11.93 12.27
N SER A 126 0.40 -10.96 11.60
CA SER A 126 -0.92 -10.47 12.02
C SER A 126 -1.98 -11.57 11.86
N HIS A 127 -2.73 -11.81 12.92
CA HIS A 127 -3.76 -12.84 12.98
C HIS A 127 -5.02 -12.32 13.68
N TYR A 128 -6.14 -12.99 13.44
CA TYR A 128 -7.38 -12.62 14.11
C TYR A 128 -7.35 -13.02 15.58
N ALA A 129 -7.77 -12.12 16.47
CA ALA A 129 -7.68 -12.32 17.92
C ALA A 129 -8.51 -13.50 18.43
N ASP A 130 -9.58 -13.87 17.70
CA ASP A 130 -10.43 -15.03 17.97
C ASP A 130 -9.92 -16.33 17.32
N ALA A 131 -8.82 -16.28 16.56
CA ALA A 131 -8.18 -17.42 15.91
C ALA A 131 -6.65 -17.32 16.00
N PRO A 132 -6.06 -17.42 17.21
CA PRO A 132 -4.61 -17.36 17.39
C PRO A 132 -3.91 -18.52 16.66
N PRO A 133 -2.68 -18.31 16.14
CA PRO A 133 -1.94 -19.35 15.45
C PRO A 133 -1.64 -20.51 16.41
N ARG A 134 -1.81 -21.74 15.90
CA ARG A 134 -1.59 -22.97 16.65
C ARG A 134 -0.53 -23.80 15.94
N PRO A 135 0.63 -24.05 16.57
CA PRO A 135 1.75 -24.68 15.89
C PRO A 135 1.48 -26.15 15.54
N ASP A 136 0.52 -26.77 16.22
CA ASP A 136 0.10 -28.17 16.07
C ASP A 136 -1.03 -28.37 15.05
N LEU A 137 -1.69 -27.30 14.60
CA LEU A 137 -2.79 -27.39 13.63
C LEU A 137 -2.30 -27.24 12.19
N PRO A 138 -2.89 -27.98 11.24
CA PRO A 138 -2.50 -27.89 9.84
C PRO A 138 -2.90 -26.54 9.23
N LEU A 139 -1.99 -25.99 8.42
CA LEU A 139 -2.18 -24.81 7.60
C LEU A 139 -1.81 -25.13 6.14
N ALA A 140 -2.33 -24.35 5.21
CA ALA A 140 -1.86 -24.35 3.83
C ALA A 140 -0.64 -23.44 3.71
N TRP A 141 0.45 -23.95 3.15
CA TRP A 141 1.72 -23.26 2.98
C TRP A 141 2.08 -23.14 1.51
N VAL A 142 2.63 -21.99 1.13
CA VAL A 142 3.26 -21.78 -0.18
C VAL A 142 4.73 -21.44 0.02
N GLU A 143 5.57 -21.84 -0.92
CA GLU A 143 6.99 -21.50 -0.90
C GLU A 143 7.22 -20.10 -1.50
N GLY A 144 8.06 -19.32 -0.84
CA GLY A 144 8.63 -18.09 -1.35
C GLY A 144 10.13 -18.04 -1.11
N TYR A 145 10.73 -16.89 -1.34
CA TYR A 145 12.15 -16.64 -1.18
C TYR A 145 12.41 -15.55 -0.14
N ASP A 146 13.12 -15.87 0.93
CA ASP A 146 13.47 -14.90 1.97
C ASP A 146 14.69 -14.09 1.56
N LEU A 147 14.50 -12.79 1.30
CA LEU A 147 15.56 -11.89 0.87
C LEU A 147 16.57 -11.56 2.00
N LEU A 148 16.17 -11.68 3.27
CA LEU A 148 17.06 -11.39 4.40
C LEU A 148 17.93 -12.60 4.76
N GLN A 149 17.40 -13.80 4.56
CA GLN A 149 18.08 -15.07 4.87
C GLN A 149 18.66 -15.76 3.64
N ASP A 150 18.35 -15.24 2.44
CA ASP A 150 18.86 -15.72 1.16
C ASP A 150 18.57 -17.21 0.91
N ARG A 151 17.37 -17.67 1.26
CA ARG A 151 16.94 -19.08 1.17
C ARG A 151 15.42 -19.23 0.97
N PRO A 152 14.94 -20.38 0.43
CA PRO A 152 13.50 -20.66 0.39
C PRO A 152 12.85 -20.58 1.78
N CYS A 153 11.60 -20.15 1.83
CA CYS A 153 10.83 -20.00 3.06
C CYS A 153 9.35 -20.24 2.81
N HIS A 154 8.70 -21.03 3.66
CA HIS A 154 7.27 -21.31 3.56
C HIS A 154 6.47 -20.28 4.35
N VAL A 155 5.39 -19.79 3.72
CA VAL A 155 4.47 -18.80 4.29
C VAL A 155 3.05 -19.35 4.26
N PRO A 156 2.21 -19.10 5.28
CA PRO A 156 0.80 -19.46 5.22
C PRO A 156 0.12 -18.83 3.99
N LEU A 157 -0.59 -19.63 3.20
CA LEU A 157 -1.32 -19.20 2.00
C LEU A 157 -2.32 -18.08 2.30
N GLU A 158 -2.88 -18.06 3.52
CA GLU A 158 -3.77 -17.00 4.00
C GLU A 158 -3.10 -15.61 4.02
N CYS A 159 -1.78 -15.53 4.21
CA CYS A 159 -1.03 -14.27 4.14
C CYS A 159 -0.77 -13.82 2.69
N VAL A 160 -1.05 -14.67 1.70
CA VAL A 160 -0.73 -14.44 0.29
C VAL A 160 -1.97 -14.16 -0.54
N SER A 161 -3.02 -14.95 -0.34
CA SER A 161 -4.24 -14.92 -1.15
C SER A 161 -5.15 -13.76 -0.78
N THR A 162 -5.63 -13.05 -1.81
CA THR A 162 -6.74 -12.08 -1.71
C THR A 162 -8.04 -12.66 -2.28
N ASN A 163 -8.14 -14.00 -2.39
CA ASN A 163 -9.40 -14.63 -2.70
C ASN A 163 -10.34 -14.54 -1.49
N TYR A 164 -11.34 -13.68 -1.58
CA TYR A 164 -12.30 -13.44 -0.52
C TYR A 164 -13.65 -14.13 -0.74
N VAL A 165 -13.74 -15.04 -1.71
CA VAL A 165 -14.91 -15.88 -1.89
C VAL A 165 -15.15 -16.67 -0.60
N VAL A 166 -16.34 -16.49 -0.02
CA VAL A 166 -16.73 -17.15 1.22
C VAL A 166 -16.65 -18.67 1.01
N PRO A 167 -15.86 -19.39 1.81
CA PRO A 167 -15.78 -20.84 1.69
C PRO A 167 -17.14 -21.51 1.90
N ALA A 168 -17.28 -22.74 1.40
CA ALA A 168 -18.45 -23.55 1.70
C ALA A 168 -18.67 -23.68 3.22
N ARG A 169 -19.94 -23.84 3.63
CA ARG A 169 -20.30 -24.02 5.05
C ARG A 169 -19.45 -25.15 5.67
N GLY A 170 -18.78 -24.85 6.78
CA GLY A 170 -17.97 -25.81 7.53
C GLY A 170 -16.45 -25.73 7.28
N ALA A 171 -15.99 -24.89 6.34
CA ALA A 171 -14.56 -24.60 6.24
C ALA A 171 -14.06 -23.85 7.50
N PRO A 172 -12.84 -24.11 7.98
CA PRO A 172 -12.25 -23.35 9.07
C PRO A 172 -12.19 -21.87 8.73
N ALA A 173 -12.43 -21.01 9.74
CA ALA A 173 -12.18 -19.58 9.60
C ALA A 173 -10.66 -19.35 9.44
N PRO A 174 -10.24 -18.31 8.69
CA PRO A 174 -8.83 -18.00 8.53
C PRO A 174 -8.22 -17.60 9.87
N THR A 175 -6.98 -18.04 10.08
CA THR A 175 -6.12 -17.70 11.22
C THR A 175 -5.47 -16.34 10.97
N PHE A 176 -4.85 -16.18 9.81
CA PHE A 176 -4.11 -14.98 9.46
C PHE A 176 -4.96 -13.98 8.70
N VAL A 177 -4.54 -12.71 8.77
CA VAL A 177 -5.19 -11.63 8.05
C VAL A 177 -4.95 -11.76 6.55
N GLN A 178 -6.03 -12.00 5.80
CA GLN A 178 -6.03 -11.90 4.34
C GLN A 178 -6.16 -10.42 3.93
N SER A 179 -5.09 -9.85 3.38
CA SER A 179 -5.06 -8.45 2.92
C SER A 179 -4.24 -8.31 1.65
N SER A 180 -4.40 -7.19 0.94
CA SER A 180 -3.53 -6.83 -0.19
C SER A 180 -2.16 -6.32 0.24
N ASN A 181 -1.89 -6.06 1.53
CA ASN A 181 -0.61 -5.48 1.98
C ASN A 181 0.61 -6.23 1.44
N GLY A 182 1.54 -5.52 0.82
CA GLY A 182 2.75 -6.11 0.23
C GLY A 182 2.49 -6.86 -1.08
N LEU A 183 1.30 -6.74 -1.68
CA LEU A 183 1.03 -7.17 -3.05
C LEU A 183 1.47 -6.05 -3.98
N ALA A 184 2.30 -6.37 -4.97
CA ALA A 184 2.66 -5.39 -5.98
C ALA A 184 3.04 -6.06 -7.30
N GLY A 185 2.81 -5.33 -8.37
CA GLY A 185 3.22 -5.64 -9.72
C GLY A 185 4.19 -4.59 -10.22
N GLY A 186 4.85 -4.90 -11.32
CA GLY A 186 5.76 -3.96 -11.95
C GLY A 186 6.10 -4.37 -13.36
N ASN A 187 6.84 -3.50 -14.05
CA ASN A 187 7.39 -3.83 -15.36
C ASN A 187 8.52 -4.88 -15.28
N HIS A 188 9.02 -5.13 -14.07
CA HIS A 188 10.05 -6.08 -13.70
C HIS A 188 9.86 -6.55 -12.25
N VAL A 189 10.40 -7.72 -11.88
CA VAL A 189 10.25 -8.28 -10.53
C VAL A 189 10.84 -7.37 -9.44
N LEU A 190 12.00 -6.75 -9.68
CA LEU A 190 12.61 -5.81 -8.71
C LEU A 190 11.78 -4.54 -8.49
N GLU A 191 11.09 -4.05 -9.52
CA GLU A 191 10.16 -2.92 -9.38
C GLU A 191 8.98 -3.31 -8.48
N ALA A 192 8.43 -4.52 -8.68
CA ALA A 192 7.35 -5.07 -7.87
C ALA A 192 7.77 -5.25 -6.40
N ILE A 193 8.93 -5.88 -6.15
CA ILE A 193 9.47 -6.07 -4.78
C ILE A 193 9.70 -4.73 -4.08
N THR A 194 10.28 -3.76 -4.78
CA THR A 194 10.52 -2.41 -4.23
C THR A 194 9.20 -1.76 -3.80
N HIS A 195 8.16 -1.87 -4.61
CA HIS A 195 6.86 -1.28 -4.29
C HIS A 195 6.17 -2.01 -3.12
N ALA A 196 6.21 -3.35 -3.10
CA ALA A 196 5.66 -4.15 -2.01
C ALA A 196 6.34 -3.87 -0.66
N LEU A 197 7.68 -3.75 -0.63
CA LEU A 197 8.43 -3.37 0.57
C LEU A 197 8.07 -1.96 1.03
N ALA A 198 8.01 -0.99 0.12
CA ALA A 198 7.63 0.37 0.45
C ALA A 198 6.22 0.44 1.05
N GLU A 199 5.26 -0.31 0.49
CA GLU A 199 3.91 -0.39 1.03
C GLU A 199 3.88 -1.00 2.45
N LEU A 200 4.60 -2.10 2.70
CA LEU A 200 4.65 -2.69 4.04
C LEU A 200 5.24 -1.72 5.08
N ILE A 201 6.28 -0.98 4.71
CA ILE A 201 6.89 0.06 5.55
C ILE A 201 5.91 1.21 5.80
N GLU A 202 5.15 1.64 4.78
CA GLU A 202 4.11 2.65 4.91
C GLU A 202 3.05 2.24 5.93
N ARG A 203 2.54 1.02 5.78
CA ARG A 203 1.44 0.45 6.59
C ARG A 203 1.85 0.32 8.05
N ASP A 204 3.09 -0.08 8.30
CA ASP A 204 3.69 -0.15 9.63
C ASP A 204 3.85 1.24 10.27
N ALA A 205 4.41 2.21 9.53
CA ALA A 205 4.58 3.58 10.00
C ALA A 205 3.23 4.26 10.34
N VAL A 206 2.20 4.01 9.54
CA VAL A 206 0.83 4.48 9.79
C VAL A 206 0.25 3.83 11.05
N ALA A 207 0.43 2.53 11.24
CA ALA A 207 -0.02 1.82 12.44
C ALA A 207 0.63 2.38 13.71
N LEU A 208 1.96 2.58 13.69
CA LEU A 208 2.72 3.11 14.82
C LEU A 208 2.38 4.58 15.15
N SER A 209 1.94 5.34 14.15
CA SER A 209 1.59 6.76 14.30
C SER A 209 0.08 6.99 14.44
N ALA A 210 -0.73 5.95 14.61
CA ALA A 210 -2.19 6.04 14.55
C ALA A 210 -2.79 7.01 15.59
N ASP A 211 -2.25 7.01 16.81
CA ASP A 211 -2.70 7.92 17.87
C ASP A 211 -2.33 9.38 17.62
N ASP A 212 -1.13 9.61 17.09
CA ASP A 212 -0.63 10.95 16.76
C ASP A 212 -1.42 11.54 15.58
N LEU A 213 -1.66 10.73 14.54
CA LEU A 213 -2.55 11.07 13.42
C LEU A 213 -3.98 11.36 13.89
N ARG A 214 -4.53 10.49 14.74
CA ARG A 214 -5.88 10.69 15.30
C ARG A 214 -5.97 11.97 16.11
N ARG A 215 -4.89 12.44 16.74
CA ARG A 215 -4.81 13.71 17.48
C ARG A 215 -4.44 14.90 16.60
N LEU A 216 -3.91 14.66 15.39
CA LEU A 216 -3.31 15.66 14.50
C LEU A 216 -2.10 16.33 15.18
N ASP A 217 -1.27 15.55 15.86
CA ASP A 217 -0.17 16.06 16.69
C ASP A 217 0.76 17.01 15.90
N SER A 218 0.83 18.26 16.37
CA SER A 218 1.70 19.31 15.83
C SER A 218 3.15 18.85 15.62
N LYS A 219 3.69 17.97 16.48
CA LYS A 219 5.07 17.47 16.40
C LYS A 219 5.36 16.63 15.16
N ARG A 220 4.32 16.09 14.51
CA ARG A 220 4.44 15.36 13.24
C ARG A 220 4.04 16.20 12.04
N ARG A 221 3.40 17.35 12.26
CA ARG A 221 2.85 18.15 11.18
C ARG A 221 3.93 18.90 10.44
N VAL A 222 4.01 18.65 9.14
CA VAL A 222 4.90 19.33 8.20
C VAL A 222 4.22 20.61 7.71
N ASP A 223 4.95 21.71 7.73
CA ASP A 223 4.49 22.98 7.16
C ASP A 223 4.50 22.92 5.62
N PRO A 224 3.34 22.99 4.95
CA PRO A 224 3.27 22.97 3.48
C PRO A 224 4.10 24.08 2.81
N ALA A 225 4.33 25.23 3.49
CA ALA A 225 5.12 26.33 2.95
C ALA A 225 6.61 26.00 2.79
N THR A 226 7.10 24.99 3.52
CA THR A 226 8.49 24.52 3.45
C THR A 226 8.74 23.53 2.32
N VAL A 227 7.68 22.98 1.71
CA VAL A 227 7.79 22.00 0.62
C VAL A 227 8.34 22.66 -0.65
N ARG A 228 9.55 22.27 -1.04
CA ARG A 228 10.24 22.81 -2.24
C ARG A 228 10.18 21.89 -3.46
N ASP A 229 9.78 20.63 -3.28
CA ASP A 229 9.65 19.67 -4.38
C ASP A 229 8.63 20.19 -5.42
N PRO A 230 9.01 20.33 -6.72
CA PRO A 230 8.14 20.96 -7.72
C PRO A 230 6.81 20.24 -7.93
N ALA A 231 6.82 18.91 -7.97
CA ALA A 231 5.61 18.12 -8.18
C ALA A 231 4.65 18.22 -6.98
N CYS A 232 5.19 18.21 -5.76
CA CYS A 232 4.38 18.45 -4.56
C CYS A 232 3.76 19.85 -4.58
N ARG A 233 4.53 20.89 -4.94
CA ARG A 233 4.03 22.27 -5.02
C ARG A 233 2.94 22.43 -6.07
N GLU A 234 3.06 21.76 -7.21
CA GLU A 234 2.04 21.74 -8.25
C GLU A 234 0.71 21.20 -7.69
N VAL A 235 0.74 20.01 -7.09
CA VAL A 235 -0.43 19.33 -6.51
C VAL A 235 -1.04 20.12 -5.35
N LEU A 236 -0.22 20.71 -4.48
CA LEU A 236 -0.68 21.62 -3.42
C LEU A 236 -1.40 22.85 -4.00
N GLY A 237 -0.90 23.41 -5.10
CA GLY A 237 -1.55 24.51 -5.80
C GLY A 237 -2.92 24.13 -6.38
N TYR A 238 -3.12 22.89 -6.83
CA TYR A 238 -4.45 22.39 -7.23
C TYR A 238 -5.43 22.37 -6.05
N LEU A 239 -4.99 21.89 -4.88
CA LEU A 239 -5.81 21.85 -3.67
C LEU A 239 -6.16 23.26 -3.17
N GLU A 240 -5.20 24.17 -3.17
CA GLU A 240 -5.41 25.57 -2.79
C GLU A 240 -6.45 26.25 -3.69
N ARG A 241 -6.30 26.15 -5.03
CA ARG A 241 -7.27 26.70 -5.99
C ARG A 241 -8.66 26.09 -5.86
N ALA A 242 -8.73 24.84 -5.43
CA ALA A 242 -9.98 24.14 -5.19
C ALA A 242 -10.60 24.49 -3.82
N HIS A 243 -9.95 25.32 -3.00
CA HIS A 243 -10.34 25.59 -1.60
C HIS A 243 -10.42 24.30 -0.78
N VAL A 244 -9.37 23.49 -0.84
CA VAL A 244 -9.18 22.29 -0.04
C VAL A 244 -7.99 22.53 0.89
N GLU A 245 -8.25 22.51 2.19
CA GLU A 245 -7.23 22.61 3.24
C GLU A 245 -6.44 21.29 3.34
N VAL A 246 -5.16 21.40 3.66
CA VAL A 246 -4.21 20.29 3.67
C VAL A 246 -3.47 20.23 5.01
N ALA A 247 -3.39 19.04 5.59
CA ALA A 247 -2.52 18.73 6.71
C ALA A 247 -1.54 17.62 6.32
N LEU A 248 -0.25 17.91 6.42
CA LEU A 248 0.82 16.99 6.06
C LEU A 248 1.49 16.47 7.33
N PHE A 249 1.94 15.21 7.33
CA PHE A 249 2.54 14.55 8.47
C PHE A 249 3.79 13.77 8.08
N ASP A 250 4.90 13.92 8.82
CA ASP A 250 6.03 12.97 8.77
C ASP A 250 5.72 11.81 9.72
N LEU A 251 5.54 10.62 9.12
CA LEU A 251 5.22 9.38 9.80
C LEU A 251 6.40 8.44 9.86
N THR A 252 7.59 8.88 9.42
CA THR A 252 8.76 8.02 9.36
C THR A 252 9.03 7.38 10.71
N SER A 253 9.08 6.05 10.71
CA SER A 253 9.32 5.23 11.89
C SER A 253 10.82 5.03 12.14
N ASP A 254 11.15 4.17 13.10
CA ASP A 254 12.49 3.70 13.41
C ASP A 254 13.22 3.02 12.22
N LEU A 255 12.49 2.63 11.16
CA LEU A 255 13.11 2.17 9.92
C LEU A 255 13.87 3.27 9.17
N GLY A 256 13.58 4.55 9.46
CA GLY A 256 14.24 5.70 8.85
C GLY A 256 13.87 5.96 7.39
N ILE A 257 13.02 5.12 6.78
CA ILE A 257 12.54 5.28 5.42
C ILE A 257 11.42 6.34 5.38
N PRO A 258 11.48 7.35 4.49
CA PRO A 258 10.49 8.42 4.46
C PRO A 258 9.07 7.89 4.23
N VAL A 259 8.19 8.15 5.20
CA VAL A 259 6.75 7.90 5.11
C VAL A 259 6.02 9.19 5.47
N TYR A 260 5.10 9.61 4.61
CA TYR A 260 4.26 10.78 4.86
C TYR A 260 2.78 10.44 4.88
N GLY A 261 2.03 11.20 5.67
CA GLY A 261 0.57 11.22 5.66
C GLY A 261 0.05 12.55 5.15
N CYS A 262 -1.12 12.53 4.53
CA CYS A 262 -1.85 13.72 4.10
C CYS A 262 -3.31 13.58 4.49
N SER A 263 -3.88 14.59 5.13
CA SER A 263 -5.31 14.74 5.34
C SER A 263 -5.80 15.96 4.58
N ILE A 264 -6.84 15.81 3.78
CA ILE A 264 -7.48 16.89 3.05
C ILE A 264 -8.92 17.08 3.48
N VAL A 265 -9.37 18.32 3.48
CA VAL A 265 -10.73 18.70 3.87
C VAL A 265 -11.17 19.93 3.08
N ASP A 266 -12.43 20.02 2.66
CA ASP A 266 -12.91 21.27 2.05
C ASP A 266 -12.72 22.43 3.03
N ALA A 267 -12.37 23.62 2.55
CA ALA A 267 -12.23 24.81 3.38
C ALA A 267 -13.58 25.34 3.86
N ASP A 268 -13.58 26.18 4.90
CA ASP A 268 -14.82 26.78 5.36
C ASP A 268 -15.46 27.70 4.31
N GLY A 269 -16.79 27.65 4.21
CA GLY A 269 -17.53 28.39 3.17
C GLY A 269 -17.33 27.89 1.73
N ALA A 270 -16.59 26.80 1.51
CA ALA A 270 -16.48 26.20 0.19
C ALA A 270 -17.88 25.81 -0.35
N LEU A 271 -18.28 26.40 -1.48
CA LEU A 271 -19.56 26.09 -2.11
C LEU A 271 -19.54 24.65 -2.61
N ARG A 272 -20.20 23.76 -1.88
CA ARG A 272 -20.34 22.34 -2.20
C ARG A 272 -21.80 21.94 -2.11
N TRP A 273 -22.23 21.11 -3.05
CA TRP A 273 -23.57 20.53 -3.06
C TRP A 273 -23.82 19.56 -1.88
N ARG A 274 -22.74 19.06 -1.27
CA ARG A 274 -22.78 18.22 -0.07
C ARG A 274 -21.53 18.41 0.77
N THR A 275 -21.65 18.26 2.08
CA THR A 275 -20.51 18.13 2.99
C THR A 275 -19.79 16.81 2.72
N LEU A 276 -18.46 16.86 2.74
CA LEU A 276 -17.60 15.68 2.60
C LEU A 276 -16.76 15.51 3.87
N PRO A 277 -16.41 14.26 4.22
CA PRO A 277 -15.55 14.02 5.37
C PRO A 277 -14.10 14.39 5.03
N PRO A 278 -13.20 14.45 6.02
CA PRO A 278 -11.77 14.47 5.76
C PRO A 278 -11.34 13.18 5.04
N PHE A 279 -10.43 13.31 4.08
CA PHE A 279 -9.84 12.17 3.36
C PHE A 279 -8.35 12.08 3.65
N ASN A 280 -7.87 10.85 3.82
CA ASN A 280 -6.49 10.59 4.15
C ASN A 280 -5.79 9.86 3.00
N GLY A 281 -4.49 10.07 2.90
CA GLY A 281 -3.61 9.32 2.02
C GLY A 281 -2.22 9.20 2.63
N TYR A 282 -1.50 8.16 2.22
CA TYR A 282 -0.20 7.82 2.77
C TYR A 282 0.77 7.52 1.63
N GLY A 283 2.06 7.66 1.91
CA GLY A 283 3.08 7.45 0.89
C GLY A 283 4.43 7.13 1.49
N CYS A 284 5.00 6.00 1.09
CA CYS A 284 6.37 5.62 1.35
C CYS A 284 7.22 5.63 0.08
N HIS A 285 8.42 6.21 0.16
CA HIS A 285 9.43 6.16 -0.90
C HIS A 285 10.80 6.59 -0.35
N LEU A 286 11.89 6.07 -0.90
CA LEU A 286 13.25 6.46 -0.50
C LEU A 286 13.57 7.94 -0.80
N THR A 287 12.86 8.54 -1.76
CA THR A 287 12.88 9.98 -2.04
C THR A 287 11.72 10.67 -1.29
N PRO A 288 11.98 11.57 -0.33
CA PRO A 288 10.93 12.25 0.45
C PRO A 288 9.87 12.96 -0.39
N GLY A 289 10.28 13.66 -1.46
CA GLY A 289 9.35 14.33 -2.38
C GLY A 289 8.34 13.37 -3.02
N ILE A 290 8.80 12.18 -3.45
CA ILE A 290 7.92 11.16 -4.03
C ILE A 290 7.01 10.55 -2.95
N ALA A 291 7.53 10.33 -1.73
CA ALA A 291 6.73 9.82 -0.61
C ALA A 291 5.59 10.78 -0.25
N LEU A 292 5.89 12.08 -0.14
CA LEU A 292 4.88 13.12 0.10
C LEU A 292 3.88 13.24 -1.04
N LEU A 293 4.36 13.25 -2.29
CA LEU A 293 3.51 13.31 -3.48
C LEU A 293 2.52 12.14 -3.54
N ARG A 294 2.95 10.93 -3.17
CA ARG A 294 2.07 9.75 -3.09
C ARG A 294 0.97 9.95 -2.03
N ALA A 295 1.33 10.44 -0.84
CA ALA A 295 0.37 10.71 0.23
C ALA A 295 -0.71 11.72 -0.20
N ILE A 296 -0.31 12.81 -0.85
CA ILE A 296 -1.26 13.83 -1.32
C ILE A 296 -2.17 13.28 -2.42
N ASN A 297 -1.60 12.58 -3.42
CA ASN A 297 -2.40 11.97 -4.49
C ASN A 297 -3.35 10.89 -3.97
N GLU A 298 -2.98 10.14 -2.93
CA GLU A 298 -3.85 9.15 -2.31
C GLU A 298 -5.00 9.79 -1.55
N ALA A 299 -4.78 10.92 -0.88
CA ALA A 299 -5.87 11.66 -0.23
C ALA A 299 -6.90 12.16 -1.25
N VAL A 300 -6.44 12.67 -2.39
CA VAL A 300 -7.29 13.10 -3.51
C VAL A 300 -8.03 11.93 -4.15
N GLN A 301 -7.34 10.80 -4.38
CA GLN A 301 -7.98 9.60 -4.90
C GLN A 301 -9.03 9.06 -3.93
N SER A 302 -8.75 9.01 -2.63
CA SER A 302 -9.72 8.59 -1.60
C SER A 302 -10.99 9.45 -1.63
N ARG A 303 -10.83 10.77 -1.77
CA ARG A 303 -11.94 11.71 -1.96
C ARG A 303 -12.76 11.39 -3.19
N LEU A 304 -12.11 11.18 -4.33
CA LEU A 304 -12.80 10.95 -5.59
C LEU A 304 -13.47 9.57 -5.65
N THR A 305 -12.85 8.56 -5.04
CA THR A 305 -13.44 7.24 -4.85
C THR A 305 -14.76 7.33 -4.08
N TRP A 306 -14.81 8.17 -3.04
CA TRP A 306 -16.05 8.46 -2.29
C TRP A 306 -17.08 9.26 -3.08
N ILE A 307 -16.65 10.22 -3.91
CA ILE A 307 -17.55 11.00 -4.77
C ILE A 307 -18.18 10.11 -5.86
N SER A 308 -17.36 9.28 -6.51
CA SER A 308 -17.79 8.40 -7.60
C SER A 308 -18.72 7.27 -7.13
N GLY A 309 -18.68 6.92 -5.84
CA GLY A 309 -19.50 5.86 -5.27
C GLY A 309 -19.15 4.47 -5.79
N SER A 310 -17.91 4.24 -6.25
CA SER A 310 -17.56 3.06 -7.03
C SER A 310 -17.08 1.84 -6.21
N ARG A 311 -16.94 1.95 -4.87
CA ARG A 311 -16.44 0.83 -4.06
C ARG A 311 -17.55 0.07 -3.34
N ASP A 312 -17.41 -1.25 -3.35
CA ASP A 312 -18.35 -2.21 -2.76
C ASP A 312 -18.20 -2.33 -1.23
N ASP A 313 -17.10 -1.84 -0.66
CA ASP A 313 -16.77 -1.90 0.77
C ASP A 313 -17.10 -0.60 1.53
N ILE A 314 -17.70 0.40 0.88
CA ILE A 314 -18.20 1.61 1.56
C ILE A 314 -19.71 1.44 1.78
N SER A 315 -20.11 1.32 3.04
CA SER A 315 -21.51 1.09 3.41
C SER A 315 -22.37 2.35 3.31
N MET A 316 -23.69 2.17 3.16
CA MET A 316 -24.65 3.28 3.22
C MET A 316 -24.61 4.02 4.56
N ALA A 317 -24.25 3.35 5.66
CA ALA A 317 -24.11 3.98 6.97
C ALA A 317 -22.91 4.93 6.99
N GLU A 318 -21.78 4.55 6.39
CA GLU A 318 -20.63 5.41 6.24
C GLU A 318 -20.96 6.64 5.38
N TYR A 319 -21.64 6.46 4.24
CA TYR A 319 -22.07 7.59 3.41
C TYR A 319 -22.95 8.59 4.17
N ARG A 320 -23.88 8.11 5.00
CA ARG A 320 -24.73 8.97 5.84
C ARG A 320 -23.93 9.71 6.91
N ARG A 321 -22.91 9.08 7.48
CA ARG A 321 -22.04 9.69 8.49
C ARG A 321 -21.08 10.73 7.90
N GLY A 322 -20.53 10.48 6.72
CA GLY A 322 -19.52 11.31 6.07
C GLY A 322 -19.99 12.71 5.61
N GLY A 323 -21.23 13.11 5.90
CA GLY A 323 -21.78 14.42 5.53
C GLY A 323 -22.06 15.36 6.72
N ASN A 324 -21.60 15.05 7.94
CA ASN A 324 -21.89 15.87 9.11
C ASN A 324 -21.01 17.14 9.16
N ALA A 325 -21.63 18.32 9.07
CA ALA A 325 -20.94 19.60 9.14
C ALA A 325 -20.29 19.88 10.50
N GLU A 326 -20.88 19.39 11.60
CA GLU A 326 -20.30 19.54 12.94
C GLU A 326 -19.02 18.71 13.11
N ASP A 327 -19.00 17.49 12.55
CA ASP A 327 -17.81 16.64 12.55
C ASP A 327 -16.66 17.33 11.80
N LEU A 328 -17.00 17.99 10.68
CA LEU A 328 -16.06 18.77 9.87
C LEU A 328 -15.52 19.98 10.63
N ALA A 329 -16.40 20.76 11.26
CA ALA A 329 -16.02 21.92 12.06
C ALA A 329 -15.10 21.51 13.23
N ARG A 330 -15.40 20.39 13.90
CA ARG A 330 -14.52 19.84 14.94
C ARG A 330 -13.16 19.39 14.39
N PHE A 331 -13.12 18.83 13.19
CA PHE A 331 -11.85 18.48 12.55
C PHE A 331 -11.00 19.71 12.24
N ARG A 332 -11.58 20.76 11.64
CA ARG A 332 -10.88 22.02 11.34
C ARG A 332 -10.39 22.72 12.61
N ALA A 333 -11.24 22.84 13.63
CA ALA A 333 -10.84 23.43 14.92
C ALA A 333 -9.64 22.70 15.55
N ARG A 334 -9.51 21.38 15.34
CA ARG A 334 -8.36 20.61 15.80
C ARG A 334 -7.12 20.82 14.93
N LEU A 335 -7.27 21.01 13.63
CA LEU A 335 -6.17 21.42 12.75
C LEU A 335 -5.60 22.77 13.17
N ASP A 336 -6.46 23.74 13.48
CA ASP A 336 -6.04 25.08 13.93
C ASP A 336 -5.34 25.03 15.29
N ALA A 337 -5.84 24.18 16.20
CA ALA A 337 -5.29 24.01 17.54
C ALA A 337 -3.93 23.27 17.57
N GLN A 338 -3.52 22.63 16.48
CA GLN A 338 -2.28 21.86 16.38
C GLN A 338 -1.46 22.33 15.18
N PRO A 339 -0.88 23.54 15.17
CA PRO A 339 -0.18 24.07 13.99
C PRO A 339 1.00 23.19 13.55
N PRO A 340 1.43 23.27 12.28
CA PRO A 340 2.62 22.57 11.83
C PRO A 340 3.87 23.06 12.55
N SER A 341 4.81 22.13 12.81
CA SER A 341 6.06 22.43 13.51
C SER A 341 7.31 21.89 12.82
N LEU A 342 7.16 21.04 11.80
CA LEU A 342 8.27 20.44 11.06
C LEU A 342 8.50 21.13 9.72
N ASP A 343 9.77 21.32 9.39
CA ASP A 343 10.21 21.69 8.05
C ASP A 343 10.33 20.42 7.19
N PHE A 344 9.87 20.50 5.94
CA PHE A 344 10.03 19.40 4.99
C PHE A 344 11.50 19.17 4.57
N ALA A 345 12.34 20.20 4.64
CA ALA A 345 13.70 20.23 4.09
C ALA A 345 14.73 19.34 4.83
N ASP A 346 14.34 18.65 5.89
CA ASP A 346 15.27 17.97 6.79
C ASP A 346 15.70 16.56 6.35
N ARG A 347 15.12 16.01 5.27
CA ARG A 347 15.39 14.62 4.83
C ARG A 347 16.07 14.54 3.47
N ALA A 348 17.26 13.94 3.46
CA ALA A 348 17.95 13.55 2.24
C ALA A 348 17.26 12.34 1.56
N SER A 349 17.41 12.24 0.24
CA SER A 349 16.98 11.04 -0.49
C SER A 349 17.90 9.86 -0.18
N LEU A 350 17.29 8.71 0.10
CA LEU A 350 17.96 7.42 0.26
C LEU A 350 17.97 6.59 -1.03
N ALA A 351 17.35 7.12 -2.10
CA ALA A 351 17.17 6.40 -3.34
C ALA A 351 18.52 6.23 -4.06
N THR A 352 18.76 5.03 -4.59
CA THR A 352 19.93 4.72 -5.40
C THR A 352 19.63 4.93 -6.89
N ASP A 353 20.52 4.49 -7.78
CA ASP A 353 20.27 4.50 -9.23
C ASP A 353 19.58 3.24 -9.78
N SER A 354 19.35 2.26 -8.93
CA SER A 354 18.88 0.92 -9.30
C SER A 354 17.80 0.41 -8.36
N PHE A 355 17.00 -0.56 -8.81
CA PHE A 355 16.02 -1.19 -7.93
C PHE A 355 16.67 -2.14 -6.94
N GLU A 356 17.73 -2.87 -7.33
CA GLU A 356 18.48 -3.72 -6.39
C GLU A 356 19.08 -2.91 -5.24
N GLY A 357 19.64 -1.73 -5.52
CA GLY A 357 20.16 -0.84 -4.48
C GLY A 357 19.08 -0.30 -3.55
N ASP A 358 17.90 0.03 -4.08
CA ASP A 358 16.76 0.47 -3.25
C ASP A 358 16.24 -0.66 -2.36
N ILE A 359 16.17 -1.88 -2.89
CA ILE A 359 15.81 -3.08 -2.12
C ILE A 359 16.84 -3.30 -1.01
N SER A 360 18.14 -3.23 -1.29
CA SER A 360 19.19 -3.36 -0.27
C SER A 360 19.01 -2.33 0.86
N VAL A 361 18.74 -1.06 0.54
CA VAL A 361 18.50 -0.02 1.55
C VAL A 361 17.32 -0.36 2.46
N MET A 362 16.21 -0.84 1.89
CA MET A 362 15.02 -1.24 2.66
C MET A 362 15.27 -2.50 3.50
N LEU A 363 15.93 -3.52 2.95
CA LEU A 363 16.29 -4.73 3.67
C LEU A 363 17.26 -4.44 4.83
N ASP A 364 18.22 -3.54 4.64
CA ASP A 364 19.13 -3.11 5.70
C ASP A 364 18.38 -2.37 6.82
N ALA A 365 17.37 -1.57 6.48
CA ALA A 365 16.51 -0.92 7.47
C ALA A 365 15.73 -1.94 8.30
N LEU A 366 15.13 -2.95 7.65
CA LEU A 366 14.45 -4.05 8.34
C LEU A 366 15.41 -4.81 9.26
N ARG A 367 16.63 -5.13 8.76
CA ARG A 367 17.65 -5.83 9.55
C ARG A 367 18.05 -5.05 10.80
N ARG A 368 18.25 -3.73 10.68
CA ARG A 368 18.56 -2.85 11.83
C ARG A 368 17.45 -2.80 12.87
N ALA A 369 16.19 -2.97 12.46
CA ALA A 369 15.04 -3.04 13.35
C ALA A 369 14.78 -4.46 13.92
N GLY A 370 15.73 -5.40 13.77
CA GLY A 370 15.59 -6.76 14.30
C GLY A 370 14.56 -7.62 13.57
N ILE A 371 14.27 -7.29 12.30
CA ILE A 371 13.40 -8.10 11.44
C ILE A 371 14.30 -9.03 10.60
N HIS A 372 13.94 -10.31 10.57
CA HIS A 372 14.80 -11.37 10.01
C HIS A 372 14.20 -12.13 8.84
N ASN A 373 12.93 -11.85 8.46
CA ASN A 373 12.29 -12.44 7.30
C ASN A 373 11.72 -11.34 6.39
N ALA A 374 12.01 -11.41 5.10
CA ALA A 374 11.31 -10.65 4.07
C ALA A 374 11.05 -11.59 2.88
N VAL A 375 9.92 -12.29 2.93
CA VAL A 375 9.65 -13.42 2.03
C VAL A 375 8.86 -12.94 0.82
N VAL A 376 9.41 -13.15 -0.38
CA VAL A 376 8.79 -12.83 -1.65
C VAL A 376 8.19 -14.10 -2.25
N ILE A 377 6.90 -14.07 -2.55
CA ILE A 377 6.18 -15.14 -3.25
C ILE A 377 5.92 -14.67 -4.68
N ASP A 378 6.33 -15.47 -5.67
CA ASP A 378 6.01 -15.20 -7.08
C ASP A 378 4.53 -15.48 -7.32
N LEU A 379 3.79 -14.47 -7.77
CA LEU A 379 2.41 -14.64 -8.22
C LEU A 379 2.29 -14.51 -9.73
N SER A 380 3.40 -14.38 -10.45
CA SER A 380 3.42 -14.19 -11.89
C SER A 380 2.79 -15.39 -12.60
N ARG A 381 1.91 -15.09 -13.57
CA ARG A 381 1.29 -16.08 -14.43
C ARG A 381 1.97 -16.09 -15.79
N GLN A 382 2.56 -17.22 -16.19
CA GLN A 382 3.28 -17.32 -17.46
C GLN A 382 2.41 -16.93 -18.64
N ASP A 383 1.13 -17.27 -18.61
CA ASP A 383 0.20 -16.92 -19.68
C ASP A 383 -0.08 -15.42 -19.71
N ILE A 384 -0.07 -14.70 -18.58
CA ILE A 384 -0.33 -13.26 -18.50
C ILE A 384 0.94 -12.42 -18.74
N GLY A 385 2.09 -12.90 -18.27
CA GLY A 385 3.40 -12.28 -18.53
C GLY A 385 3.67 -10.97 -17.78
N VAL A 386 2.97 -10.73 -16.66
CA VAL A 386 3.19 -9.57 -15.79
C VAL A 386 3.88 -10.04 -14.50
N PRO A 387 5.04 -9.49 -14.13
CA PRO A 387 5.66 -9.73 -12.84
C PRO A 387 4.77 -9.22 -11.70
N VAL A 388 4.29 -10.13 -10.86
CA VAL A 388 3.52 -9.80 -9.65
C VAL A 388 4.06 -10.61 -8.49
N VAL A 389 4.27 -9.95 -7.35
CA VAL A 389 4.77 -10.59 -6.14
C VAL A 389 3.89 -10.25 -4.95
N LYS A 390 3.90 -11.15 -3.97
CA LYS A 390 3.49 -10.85 -2.61
C LYS A 390 4.73 -10.88 -1.72
N VAL A 391 4.97 -9.81 -0.99
CA VAL A 391 6.00 -9.77 0.05
C VAL A 391 5.33 -9.88 1.42
N VAL A 392 5.86 -10.74 2.28
CA VAL A 392 5.40 -10.91 3.66
C VAL A 392 6.60 -10.66 4.58
N VAL A 393 6.46 -9.66 5.45
CA VAL A 393 7.46 -9.27 6.44
C VAL A 393 6.80 -9.35 7.82
N PRO A 394 7.14 -10.36 8.63
CA PRO A 394 6.66 -10.45 10.02
C PRO A 394 7.06 -9.22 10.83
N ARG A 395 6.28 -8.91 11.87
CA ARG A 395 6.46 -7.80 12.82
C ARG A 395 6.25 -6.40 12.24
N LEU A 396 5.97 -6.27 10.93
CA LEU A 396 5.41 -5.04 10.38
C LEU A 396 3.90 -5.03 10.61
N ALA A 397 3.43 -3.96 11.25
CA ALA A 397 2.02 -3.85 11.59
C ALA A 397 1.13 -3.60 10.36
N ALA A 398 -0.04 -4.23 10.32
CA ALA A 398 -1.13 -3.78 9.47
C ALA A 398 -1.79 -2.52 10.07
N PRO A 399 -2.30 -1.59 9.25
CA PRO A 399 -2.75 -0.28 9.71
C PRO A 399 -4.16 -0.30 10.34
N THR A 400 -4.81 -1.47 10.45
CA THR A 400 -6.18 -1.56 10.95
C THR A 400 -6.31 -2.53 12.12
N PRO A 401 -6.98 -2.13 13.23
CA PRO A 401 -7.27 -3.02 14.34
C PRO A 401 -8.43 -3.99 14.06
N LEU A 402 -9.18 -3.75 12.98
CA LEU A 402 -10.38 -4.51 12.62
C LEU A 402 -10.41 -4.80 11.11
N ILE A 403 -10.64 -6.06 10.73
CA ILE A 403 -10.99 -6.43 9.35
C ILE A 403 -12.27 -7.24 9.41
N ARG A 404 -13.28 -6.79 8.67
CA ARG A 404 -14.61 -7.44 8.60
C ARG A 404 -15.25 -7.64 9.97
N GLY A 405 -15.04 -6.70 10.89
CA GLY A 405 -15.55 -6.74 12.26
C GLY A 405 -14.81 -7.69 13.20
N ARG A 406 -13.74 -8.35 12.75
CA ARG A 406 -12.87 -9.19 13.61
C ARG A 406 -11.64 -8.40 14.05
N ALA A 407 -11.35 -8.45 15.35
CA ALA A 407 -10.17 -7.82 15.92
C ALA A 407 -8.90 -8.52 15.45
N ILE A 408 -7.84 -7.74 15.22
CA ILE A 408 -6.55 -8.23 14.77
C ILE A 408 -5.55 -8.07 15.89
N HIS A 409 -4.80 -9.12 16.16
CA HIS A 409 -3.59 -9.03 16.95
C HIS A 409 -2.44 -8.59 16.03
N LEU A 410 -1.89 -7.41 16.34
CA LEU A 410 -0.69 -6.90 15.69
C LEU A 410 0.51 -7.35 16.52
N PRO A 411 1.44 -8.13 15.94
CA PRO A 411 2.62 -8.58 16.65
C PRO A 411 3.50 -7.37 16.99
N PRO A 412 4.08 -7.31 18.20
CA PRO A 412 4.91 -6.20 18.60
C PRO A 412 6.16 -6.11 17.73
N ARG A 413 6.57 -4.89 17.36
CA ARG A 413 7.91 -4.66 16.84
C ARG A 413 8.88 -4.96 17.98
N GLY A 414 9.66 -6.03 17.85
CA GLY A 414 10.67 -6.40 18.85
C GLY A 414 11.56 -5.19 19.10
N THR A 415 11.48 -4.57 20.26
CA THR A 415 12.37 -3.46 20.60
C THR A 415 13.78 -4.03 20.59
N ALA A 416 14.65 -3.53 19.70
CA ALA A 416 16.07 -3.76 19.84
C ALA A 416 16.47 -3.28 21.25
N ALA A 417 16.94 -4.22 22.07
CA ALA A 417 17.41 -3.96 23.43
C ALA A 417 18.70 -3.15 23.41
#